data_AF-A0A6C0AM03-F1
#
_entry.id   AF-A0A6C0AM03-F1
#
_cell.length_a   1.000
_cell.length_b   1.000
_cell.length_c   1.000
_cell.angle_alpha   90.00
_cell.angle_beta   90.00
_cell.angle_gamma   90.00
#
_symmetry.space_group_name_H-M   'P 1'
#
loop_
_entity.id
_entity.type
_entity.pdbx_description
1 polymer ?
#
loop_
_entity_poly.entity_id
_entity_poly.type
_entity_poly.pdbx_seq_one_letter_code
_entity_poly.pdbx_strand_id
1 'polypeptide(L)'
;MCGIFGIYNKTPKKNMKNIIKYLKNLQHRGRDGYGIVTCNNEIFYENKYKGIINPKTTLFDFTRKIKMGIAHARYTTSTKNIDGNIPAIQPFKKNIDSFLTYLVHNGNIINITPLKI
;
A
#
# COMPACT_ATOMS: atom_id res chain seq x y z
N MET A 1 5.55 10.06 10.09
CA MET A 1 4.76 10.32 8.86
C MET A 1 4.96 9.16 7.92
N CYS A 2 3.94 8.59 7.29
CA CYS A 2 4.01 7.40 6.44
C CYS A 2 4.98 7.51 5.24
N GLY A 3 5.26 6.38 4.58
CA GLY A 3 6.00 6.33 3.31
C GLY A 3 5.10 5.84 2.17
N ILE A 4 5.25 6.40 0.97
CA ILE A 4 4.51 5.98 -0.23
C ILE A 4 5.47 5.72 -1.37
N PHE A 5 5.18 4.69 -2.17
CA PHE A 5 5.90 4.38 -3.38
C PHE A 5 4.93 3.96 -4.49
N GLY A 6 5.24 4.32 -5.74
CA GLY A 6 4.48 3.95 -6.92
C GLY A 6 5.40 3.56 -8.07
N ILE A 7 4.96 2.64 -8.91
CA ILE A 7 5.68 2.22 -10.11
C ILE A 7 4.71 2.01 -11.27
N TYR A 8 5.14 2.42 -12.46
CA TYR A 8 4.50 2.12 -13.73
C TYR A 8 5.54 1.58 -14.71
N ASN A 9 5.20 0.51 -15.42
CA ASN A 9 6.04 -0.09 -16.43
C ASN A 9 5.37 0.04 -17.80
N LYS A 10 6.09 0.60 -18.79
CA LYS A 10 5.62 0.67 -20.19
C LYS A 10 5.23 -0.72 -20.70
N THR A 11 6.00 -1.75 -20.35
CA THR A 11 5.68 -3.16 -20.58
C THR A 11 5.68 -3.91 -19.24
N PRO A 12 4.75 -4.87 -18.98
CA PRO A 12 4.71 -5.58 -17.70
C PRO A 12 6.03 -6.30 -17.35
N LYS A 13 6.54 -6.10 -16.13
CA LYS A 13 7.86 -6.61 -15.66
C LYS A 13 7.79 -7.25 -14.28
N LYS A 14 8.71 -8.15 -13.96
CA LYS A 14 8.84 -8.80 -12.64
C LYS A 14 9.49 -7.87 -11.60
N ASN A 15 8.78 -6.82 -11.22
CA ASN A 15 9.32 -5.71 -10.43
C ASN A 15 9.04 -5.75 -8.92
N MET A 16 8.52 -6.86 -8.39
CA MET A 16 8.20 -7.00 -6.97
C MET A 16 9.41 -6.72 -6.06
N LYS A 17 10.62 -7.18 -6.43
CA LYS A 17 11.86 -6.90 -5.69
C LYS A 17 12.14 -5.40 -5.56
N ASN A 18 11.92 -4.63 -6.62
CA ASN A 18 12.14 -3.18 -6.61
C ASN A 18 11.12 -2.47 -5.71
N ILE A 19 9.84 -2.85 -5.81
CA ILE A 19 8.78 -2.30 -4.94
C ILE A 19 9.16 -2.52 -3.47
N ILE A 20 9.54 -3.74 -3.09
CA ILE A 20 9.96 -4.08 -1.73
C ILE A 20 11.20 -3.28 -1.33
N LYS A 21 12.23 -3.20 -2.18
CA LYS A 21 13.46 -2.45 -1.91
C LYS A 21 13.17 -0.97 -1.62
N TYR A 22 12.40 -0.31 -2.48
CA TYR A 22 12.10 1.11 -2.31
C TYR A 22 11.18 1.36 -1.11
N LEU A 23 10.20 0.50 -0.88
CA LEU A 23 9.35 0.61 0.31
C LEU A 23 10.14 0.41 1.61
N LYS A 24 11.12 -0.51 1.62
CA LYS A 24 12.06 -0.70 2.74
C LYS A 24 12.92 0.54 2.99
N ASN A 25 13.38 1.22 1.94
CA ASN A 25 14.11 2.49 2.11
C ASN A 25 13.24 3.55 2.80
N LEU A 26 11.91 3.49 2.62
CA LEU A 26 10.95 4.35 3.29
C LEU A 26 10.49 3.83 4.66
N GLN A 27 11.01 2.71 5.16
CA GLN A 27 10.56 2.13 6.45
C GLN A 27 10.89 3.01 7.65
N HIS A 28 11.87 3.92 7.54
CA HIS A 28 12.12 4.95 8.56
C HIS A 28 10.91 5.88 8.76
N ARG A 29 10.03 5.96 7.76
CA ARG A 29 8.81 6.75 7.79
C ARG A 29 7.68 6.06 8.54
N GLY A 30 7.62 4.72 8.57
CA GLY A 30 6.58 3.98 9.27
C GLY A 30 6.92 2.50 9.46
N ARG A 31 6.64 1.96 10.65
CA ARG A 31 7.01 0.58 11.06
C ARG A 31 5.83 -0.26 11.57
N ASP A 32 4.62 0.30 11.60
CA ASP A 32 3.45 -0.36 12.17
C ASP A 32 2.81 -1.37 11.21
N GLY A 33 3.03 -1.18 9.92
CA GLY A 33 2.54 -2.05 8.87
C GLY A 33 2.89 -1.54 7.48
N TYR A 34 2.66 -2.37 6.48
CA TYR A 34 2.83 -2.01 5.09
C TYR A 34 1.82 -2.71 4.21
N GLY A 35 1.47 -2.08 3.10
CA GLY A 35 0.64 -2.67 2.06
C GLY A 35 1.21 -2.39 0.68
N ILE A 36 0.99 -3.34 -0.21
CA ILE A 36 1.38 -3.28 -1.62
C ILE A 36 0.21 -3.79 -2.43
N VAL A 37 -0.22 -3.02 -3.44
CA VAL A 37 -1.09 -3.53 -4.50
C VAL A 37 -0.37 -3.42 -5.83
N THR A 38 -0.42 -4.50 -6.61
CA THR A 38 0.11 -4.52 -7.98
C THR A 38 -1.01 -4.88 -8.94
N CYS A 39 -0.92 -4.41 -10.18
CA CYS A 39 -1.90 -4.67 -11.23
C CYS A 39 -1.20 -5.05 -12.54
N ASN A 40 -1.79 -6.02 -13.23
CA ASN A 40 -1.45 -6.37 -14.61
C ASN A 40 -2.72 -6.81 -15.34
N ASN A 41 -2.99 -6.19 -16.50
CA ASN A 41 -4.20 -6.44 -17.30
C ASN A 41 -5.47 -6.45 -16.44
N GLU A 42 -5.69 -5.36 -15.66
CA GLU A 42 -6.88 -5.17 -14.80
C GLU A 42 -7.00 -6.10 -13.59
N ILE A 43 -6.12 -7.09 -13.46
CA ILE A 43 -6.09 -7.98 -12.28
C ILE A 43 -5.22 -7.34 -11.20
N PHE A 44 -5.84 -7.07 -10.04
CA PHE A 44 -5.18 -6.51 -8.87
C PHE A 44 -4.78 -7.60 -7.87
N TYR A 45 -3.61 -7.42 -7.26
CA TYR A 45 -3.09 -8.29 -6.22
C TYR A 45 -2.65 -7.46 -5.03
N GLU A 46 -3.38 -7.61 -3.92
CA GLU A 46 -3.16 -6.91 -2.67
C GLU A 46 -2.39 -7.78 -1.68
N ASN A 47 -1.43 -7.18 -0.97
CA ASN A 47 -0.73 -7.80 0.14
C ASN A 47 -0.57 -6.75 1.26
N LYS A 48 -1.12 -7.02 2.45
CA LYS A 48 -1.09 -6.11 3.61
C LYS A 48 -0.65 -6.86 4.87
N TYR A 49 0.31 -6.30 5.60
CA TYR A 49 0.87 -6.95 6.78
C TYR A 49 1.21 -5.94 7.86
N LYS A 50 1.09 -6.38 9.13
CA LYS A 50 1.55 -5.63 10.29
C LYS A 50 3.08 -5.65 10.37
N GLY A 51 3.65 -4.62 10.99
CA GLY A 51 5.07 -4.52 11.26
C GLY A 51 5.93 -4.11 10.07
N ILE A 52 7.21 -4.48 10.13
CA ILE A 52 8.25 -4.12 9.16
C ILE A 52 8.26 -5.13 8.01
N ILE A 53 8.60 -4.67 6.80
CA ILE A 53 8.68 -5.52 5.62
C ILE A 53 9.69 -6.65 5.81
N ASN A 54 9.19 -7.87 5.93
CA ASN A 54 10.01 -9.06 6.13
C ASN A 54 9.72 -10.11 5.04
N PRO A 55 10.63 -10.30 4.07
CA PRO A 55 10.49 -11.31 3.02
C PRO A 55 10.38 -12.76 3.53
N LYS A 56 10.79 -13.06 4.78
CA LYS A 56 10.67 -14.40 5.36
C LYS A 56 9.25 -14.72 5.84
N THR A 57 8.47 -13.71 6.19
CA THR A 57 7.10 -13.87 6.73
C THR A 57 6.05 -13.38 5.75
N THR A 58 6.46 -13.03 4.53
CA THR A 58 5.59 -12.43 3.52
C THR A 58 5.59 -13.22 2.23
N LEU A 59 4.41 -13.65 1.81
CA LEU A 59 4.21 -14.40 0.58
C LEU A 59 4.04 -13.45 -0.61
N PHE A 60 5.16 -12.94 -1.12
CA PHE A 60 5.16 -12.19 -2.38
C PHE A 60 5.41 -13.11 -3.58
N ASP A 61 4.61 -12.97 -4.62
CA ASP A 61 4.87 -13.60 -5.91
C ASP A 61 5.88 -12.77 -6.72
N PHE A 62 7.13 -13.22 -6.71
CA PHE A 62 8.22 -12.56 -7.44
C PHE A 62 8.23 -12.87 -8.94
N THR A 63 7.43 -13.84 -9.40
CA THR A 63 7.36 -14.25 -10.79
C THR A 63 6.34 -13.43 -11.58
N ARG A 64 5.42 -12.79 -10.87
CA ARG A 64 4.36 -11.97 -11.44
C ARG A 64 4.88 -10.82 -12.28
N LYS A 65 4.32 -10.68 -13.48
CA LYS A 65 4.47 -9.48 -14.31
C LYS A 65 3.57 -8.38 -13.75
N ILE A 66 4.13 -7.18 -13.60
CA ILE A 66 3.47 -6.03 -13.01
C ILE A 66 3.48 -4.91 -14.04
N LYS A 67 2.30 -4.40 -14.40
CA LYS A 67 2.15 -3.18 -15.22
C LYS A 67 2.26 -1.94 -14.35
N MET A 68 1.58 -1.94 -13.19
CA MET A 68 1.61 -0.83 -12.24
C MET A 68 1.48 -1.32 -10.80
N GLY A 69 1.89 -0.51 -9.83
CA GLY A 69 1.68 -0.82 -8.43
C GLY A 69 1.92 0.36 -7.52
N ILE A 70 1.26 0.35 -6.37
CA ILE A 70 1.43 1.35 -5.30
C ILE A 70 1.65 0.64 -3.98
N ALA A 71 2.38 1.30 -3.09
CA ALA A 71 2.79 0.75 -1.82
C ALA A 71 2.83 1.82 -0.73
N HIS A 72 2.59 1.41 0.51
CA HIS A 72 2.54 2.30 1.66
C HIS A 72 3.19 1.66 2.89
N ALA A 73 3.99 2.43 3.63
CA ALA A 73 4.56 2.09 4.93
C ALA A 73 3.89 2.97 6.00
N ARG A 74 3.15 2.36 6.92
CA ARG A 74 2.30 3.02 7.90
C ARG A 74 3.09 3.46 9.13
N TYR A 75 2.85 4.70 9.54
CA TYR A 75 3.17 5.24 10.86
C TYR A 75 1.88 5.71 11.52
N THR A 76 1.68 5.31 12.76
CA THR A 76 0.54 5.66 13.59
C THR A 76 0.63 7.14 13.95
N THR A 77 -0.29 7.94 13.41
CA THR A 77 -0.30 9.40 13.55
C THR A 77 -1.48 9.93 14.38
N SER A 78 -2.30 9.07 14.97
CA SER A 78 -3.47 9.49 15.74
C SER A 78 -3.76 8.56 16.92
N THR A 79 -4.04 9.18 18.08
CA THR A 79 -4.42 8.59 19.37
C THR A 79 -5.81 7.96 19.39
N LYS A 80 -6.59 8.09 18.30
CA LYS A 80 -7.79 7.26 18.10
C LYS A 80 -7.30 5.88 17.68
N ASN A 81 -7.37 4.95 18.63
CA ASN A 81 -7.09 3.53 18.50
C ASN A 81 -7.78 2.93 17.27
N ILE A 82 -7.17 3.10 16.10
CA ILE A 82 -7.22 2.09 15.08
C ILE A 82 -6.01 1.22 15.40
N ASP A 83 -6.19 0.43 16.48
CA ASP A 83 -5.36 -0.74 16.82
C ASP A 83 -4.90 -1.32 15.50
N GLY A 84 -3.60 -1.58 15.36
CA GLY A 84 -2.88 -1.92 14.13
C GLY A 84 -3.43 -3.11 13.33
N ASN A 85 -4.73 -3.16 13.08
CA ASN A 85 -5.52 -4.16 12.42
C ASN A 85 -5.33 -3.95 10.94
N ILE A 86 -5.27 -5.07 10.23
CA ILE A 86 -4.97 -5.13 8.80
C ILE A 86 -5.88 -4.20 7.96
N PRO A 87 -7.18 -4.00 8.27
CA PRO A 87 -8.03 -3.07 7.52
C PRO A 87 -7.55 -1.62 7.48
N ALA A 88 -6.75 -1.19 8.46
CA ALA A 88 -6.22 0.16 8.55
C ALA A 88 -4.92 0.37 7.76
N ILE A 89 -4.36 -0.71 7.22
CA ILE A 89 -3.11 -0.68 6.46
C ILE A 89 -3.45 -0.35 5.01
N GLN A 90 -2.96 0.79 4.54
CA GLN A 90 -3.11 1.22 3.15
C GLN A 90 -2.26 0.36 2.20
N PRO A 91 -2.62 0.21 0.91
CA PRO A 91 -3.62 0.98 0.14
C PRO A 91 -5.09 0.77 0.54
N PHE A 92 -5.90 1.82 0.53
CA PHE A 92 -7.36 1.71 0.67
C PHE A 92 -7.98 1.26 -0.65
N LYS A 93 -8.93 0.33 -0.57
CA LYS A 93 -9.65 -0.25 -1.71
C LYS A 93 -11.10 0.23 -1.68
N LYS A 94 -11.61 0.76 -2.79
CA LYS A 94 -13.03 1.07 -2.95
C LYS A 94 -13.45 0.98 -4.42
N ASN A 95 -14.67 0.54 -4.66
CA ASN A 95 -15.30 0.72 -5.97
C ASN A 95 -15.83 2.16 -6.04
N ILE A 96 -15.37 2.91 -7.02
CA ILE A 96 -15.85 4.25 -7.32
C ILE A 96 -16.45 4.16 -8.71
N ASP A 97 -17.76 4.37 -8.80
CA ASP A 97 -18.57 4.07 -9.98
C ASP A 97 -18.34 2.60 -10.43
N SER A 98 -17.96 2.41 -11.70
CA SER A 98 -17.65 1.11 -12.29
C SER A 98 -16.17 0.71 -12.19
N PHE A 99 -15.34 1.48 -11.46
CA PHE A 99 -13.89 1.25 -11.39
C PHE A 99 -13.44 0.81 -9.99
N LEU A 100 -12.70 -0.29 -9.93
CA LEU A 100 -11.99 -0.68 -8.73
C LEU A 100 -10.80 0.26 -8.51
N THR A 101 -10.84 1.03 -7.43
CA THR A 101 -9.86 2.08 -7.13
C THR A 101 -9.05 1.75 -5.89
N TYR A 102 -7.74 2.02 -5.97
CA TYR A 102 -6.81 1.92 -4.85
C TYR A 102 -6.15 3.27 -4.59
N LEU A 103 -6.06 3.65 -3.31
CA LEU A 103 -5.48 4.93 -2.89
C LEU A 103 -4.49 4.75 -1.73
N VAL A 104 -3.40 5.50 -1.79
CA VAL A 104 -2.42 5.66 -0.71
C VAL A 104 -2.29 7.15 -0.38
N HIS A 105 -2.11 7.47 0.89
CA HIS A 105 -2.06 8.84 1.40
C HIS A 105 -1.11 8.94 2.59
N ASN A 106 -0.30 10.00 2.58
CA ASN A 106 0.61 10.36 3.65
C ASN A 106 0.38 11.83 3.98
N GLY A 107 -0.35 12.07 5.06
CA GLY A 107 -0.78 13.39 5.47
C GLY A 107 -1.95 13.28 6.44
N ASN A 108 -2.56 14.42 6.74
CA ASN A 108 -3.77 14.49 7.55
C ASN A 108 -4.76 15.44 6.88
N ILE A 109 -6.02 15.02 6.75
CA ILE A 109 -7.11 15.86 6.23
C ILE A 109 -7.78 16.50 7.45
N ILE A 110 -7.51 17.79 7.70
CA ILE A 110 -7.94 18.48 8.92
C ILE A 110 -9.41 18.94 8.88
N ASN A 111 -9.95 19.17 7.69
CA ASN A 111 -11.33 19.60 7.48
C ASN A 111 -12.17 18.44 6.98
N ILE A 112 -12.19 17.33 7.72
CA ILE A 112 -13.20 16.30 7.51
C ILE A 112 -14.48 16.84 8.14
N THR A 113 -15.24 17.64 7.37
CA THR A 113 -16.69 17.64 7.58
C THR A 113 -17.12 16.18 7.38
N PRO A 114 -17.90 15.56 8.28
CA PRO A 114 -18.36 14.21 8.06
C PRO A 114 -19.13 14.19 6.73
N LEU A 115 -18.47 13.72 5.67
CA LEU A 115 -19.12 13.42 4.42
C LEU A 115 -20.06 12.27 4.77
N LYS A 116 -21.36 12.59 4.92
CA LYS A 116 -22.40 11.57 4.98
C LYS A 116 -22.33 10.83 3.64
N ILE A 117 -21.85 9.60 3.70
CA ILE A 117 -22.09 8.58 2.67
C ILE A 117 -23.41 7.91 3.05
#